data_AF-A0A2W5L3P1-F1
#
_entry.id   AF-A0A2W5L3P1-F1
#
_cell.length_a   1.000
_cell.length_b   1.000
_cell.length_c   1.000
_cell.angle_alpha   90.00
_cell.angle_beta   90.00
_cell.angle_gamma   90.00
#
_symmetry.space_group_name_H-M   'P 1'
#
loop_
_entity.id
_entity.type
_entity.pdbx_description
1 polymer ?
#
loop_
_entity_poly.entity_id
_entity_poly.type
_entity_poly.pdbx_seq_one_letter_code
_entity_poly.pdbx_strand_id
1 'polypeptide(L)' 'MTPGARRDEIRVEGDRVMLRVTAVPEDGAATEAVLRLLAAALGRPRRDLRLLRGATARIKLIAIACD' A
#
# COMPACT_ATOMS: atom_id res chain seq x y z
N MET A 1 4.40 1.86 -6.44
CA MET A 1 4.69 0.80 -5.45
C MET A 1 5.61 -0.25 -6.04
N THR A 2 6.47 -0.86 -5.22
CA THR A 2 7.48 -1.85 -5.62
C THR A 2 7.31 -3.14 -4.79
N PRO A 3 6.78 -4.22 -5.39
CA PRO A 3 6.76 -5.56 -4.79
C PRO A 3 8.14 -6.22 -4.73
N GLY A 4 8.27 -7.29 -3.93
CA GLY A 4 9.51 -8.09 -3.85
C GLY A 4 10.74 -7.29 -3.38
N ALA A 5 10.54 -6.21 -2.63
CA ALA A 5 11.62 -5.40 -2.13
C ALA A 5 12.38 -6.13 -0.99
N ARG A 6 13.60 -5.68 -0.69
CA ARG A 6 14.39 -6.24 0.43
C ARG A 6 13.78 -5.96 1.82
N ARG A 7 12.92 -4.95 1.92
CA ARG A 7 12.21 -4.54 3.14
C ARG A 7 10.96 -3.76 2.79
N ASP A 8 10.03 -3.76 3.74
CA ASP A 8 8.85 -2.89 3.71
C ASP A 8 9.28 -1.46 4.03
N GLU A 9 8.75 -0.49 3.27
CA GLU A 9 9.14 0.90 3.40
C GLU A 9 8.05 1.85 2.87
N ILE A 10 7.82 2.95 3.58
CA ILE A 10 7.02 4.09 3.13
C ILE A 10 7.96 5.29 3.06
N ARG A 11 7.97 6.01 1.94
CA ARG A 11 8.60 7.33 1.81
C ARG A 11 7.62 8.30 1.20
N VAL A 12 7.72 9.56 1.61
CA VAL A 12 7.00 10.67 0.98
C VAL A 12 8.02 11.52 0.24
N GLU A 13 7.84 11.64 -1.07
CA GLU A 13 8.71 12.39 -1.97
C GLU A 13 7.84 13.41 -2.72
N GLY A 14 7.85 14.66 -2.25
CA GLY A 14 6.96 15.70 -2.77
C GLY A 14 5.49 15.34 -2.57
N ASP A 15 4.75 15.22 -3.67
CA ASP A 15 3.34 14.85 -3.71
C ASP A 15 3.10 13.34 -3.82
N ARG A 16 4.16 12.51 -3.75
CA ARG A 16 4.07 11.07 -3.97
C ARG A 16 4.40 10.27 -2.72
N VAL A 17 3.62 9.21 -2.51
CA VAL A 17 3.92 8.18 -1.53
C VAL A 17 4.56 6.99 -2.23
N MET A 18 5.84 6.78 -1.96
CA MET A 18 6.61 5.65 -2.47
C MET A 18 6.51 4.47 -1.50
N LEU A 19 5.95 3.38 -2.00
CA LEU A 19 5.67 2.17 -1.22
C LEU A 19 6.53 1.02 -1.73
N ARG A 20 7.20 0.34 -0.80
CA ARG A 20 7.93 -0.91 -1.05
C ARG A 20 7.41 -1.97 -0.10
N VAL A 21 7.18 -3.17 -0.63
CA VAL A 21 6.79 -4.33 0.17
C VAL A 21 7.64 -5.54 -0.23
N THR A 22 7.95 -6.36 0.75
CA THR A 22 8.64 -7.65 0.59
C THR A 22 7.79 -8.67 -0.14
N ALA A 23 6.46 -8.58 0.01
CA ALA A 23 5.51 -9.47 -0.66
C ALA A 23 5.70 -9.46 -2.19
N VAL A 24 5.70 -10.67 -2.76
CA VAL A 24 5.73 -10.87 -4.22
C VAL A 24 4.36 -10.53 -4.82
N PRO A 25 4.30 -10.10 -6.10
CA PRO A 25 3.06 -9.66 -6.74
C PRO A 25 2.20 -10.82 -7.26
N GLU A 26 2.00 -11.86 -6.45
CA GLU A 26 1.12 -13.00 -6.76
C GLU A 26 -0.20 -12.84 -6.00
N ASP A 27 -1.32 -13.23 -6.62
CA ASP A 27 -2.66 -13.32 -6.00
C ASP A 27 -3.09 -12.11 -5.15
N GLY A 28 -2.64 -10.90 -5.53
CA GLY A 28 -2.94 -9.66 -4.80
C GLY A 28 -2.17 -9.48 -3.49
N ALA A 29 -1.27 -10.40 -3.11
CA ALA A 29 -0.51 -10.37 -1.86
C ALA A 29 0.26 -9.05 -1.66
N ALA A 30 0.89 -8.53 -2.71
CA ALA A 30 1.58 -7.23 -2.66
C ALA A 30 0.63 -6.05 -2.36
N THR A 31 -0.58 -6.06 -2.91
CA THR A 31 -1.59 -5.02 -2.62
C THR A 31 -2.05 -5.11 -1.17
N GLU A 32 -2.33 -6.31 -0.68
CA GLU A 32 -2.70 -6.52 0.71
C GLU A 32 -1.60 -6.13 1.70
N ALA A 33 -0.34 -6.43 1.37
CA ALA A 33 0.82 -5.99 2.15
C ALA A 33 0.90 -4.46 2.21
N VAL A 34 0.70 -3.77 1.08
CA VAL A 34 0.64 -2.30 1.03
C VAL A 34 -0.48 -1.76 1.93
N LEU A 35 -1.67 -2.34 1.87
CA LEU A 35 -2.80 -1.86 2.68
C LEU A 35 -2.56 -2.06 4.17
N ARG A 36 -1.93 -3.16 4.58
CA ARG A 36 -1.52 -3.39 5.98
C ARG A 36 -0.42 -2.41 6.41
N LEU A 37 0.59 -2.20 5.58
CA LEU A 37 1.70 -1.29 5.85
C LEU A 37 1.20 0.15 6.05
N LEU A 38 0.33 0.63 5.18
CA LEU A 38 -0.29 1.95 5.31
C LEU A 38 -1.19 2.04 6.54
N ALA A 39 -2.00 1.02 6.81
CA ALA A 39 -2.88 0.99 7.97
C ALA A 39 -2.08 1.14 9.28
N ALA A 40 -0.98 0.39 9.41
CA ALA A 40 -0.08 0.48 10.55
C ALA A 40 0.54 1.87 10.68
N ALA A 41 1.03 2.46 9.57
CA ALA A 41 1.65 3.77 9.57
C ALA A 41 0.68 4.92 9.91
N LEU A 42 -0.60 4.77 9.54
CA LEU A 42 -1.65 5.76 9.80
C LEU A 42 -2.34 5.54 11.16
N GLY A 43 -2.01 4.47 11.90
CA GLY A 43 -2.70 4.12 13.14
C GLY A 43 -4.18 3.75 12.93
N ARG A 44 -4.51 3.17 11.77
CA ARG A 44 -5.88 2.82 11.37
C ARG A 44 -6.03 1.30 11.23
N PRO A 45 -7.21 0.73 11.49
CA PRO A 45 -7.45 -0.68 11.21
C PRO A 45 -7.43 -0.95 9.70
N ARG A 46 -6.96 -2.13 9.29
CA ARG A 46 -6.88 -2.53 7.87
C ARG A 46 -8.19 -2.32 7.10
N ARG A 47 -9.34 -2.55 7.73
CA ARG A 47 -10.68 -2.42 7.09
C ARG A 47 -11.00 -1.00 6.62
N ASP A 48 -10.33 0.02 7.19
CA ASP A 48 -10.55 1.43 6.83
C ASP A 48 -9.80 1.82 5.54
N LEU A 49 -8.90 0.97 5.06
CA LEU A 49 -8.17 1.19 3.83
C LEU A 49 -8.72 0.30 2.71
N ARG A 50 -9.02 0.88 1.56
CA ARG A 50 -9.53 0.13 0.40
C ARG A 50 -8.82 0.55 -0.88
N LEU A 51 -8.37 -0.42 -1.67
CA LEU A 51 -7.92 -0.14 -3.02
C LEU A 51 -9.12 0.24 -3.89
N LEU A 52 -9.15 1.47 -4.39
CA LEU A 52 -10.17 1.93 -5.33
C LEU A 52 -9.77 1.66 -6.79
N ARG A 53 -8.50 1.89 -7.13
CA ARG A 53 -7.99 1.68 -8.50
C ARG A 53 -6.54 1.23 -8.52
N GLY A 54 -6.20 0.56 -9.61
CA GLY A 54 -4.82 0.21 -9.94
C GLY A 54 -4.41 -1.16 -9.46
N ALA A 55 -5.31 -2.14 -9.36
CA ALA A 55 -4.98 -3.51 -8.93
C ALA A 55 -3.75 -4.10 -9.66
N THR A 56 -3.68 -3.89 -10.98
CA THR A 56 -2.55 -4.29 -11.84
C THR A 56 -1.55 -3.16 -12.14
N ALA A 57 -1.86 -1.92 -11.73
CA ALA A 57 -1.01 -0.76 -11.99
C ALA A 57 0.00 -0.50 -10.85
N ARG A 58 1.10 0.20 -11.18
CA ARG A 58 2.12 0.61 -10.19
C ARG A 58 1.64 1.75 -9.29
N ILE A 59 0.75 2.61 -9.79
CA ILE A 59 0.11 3.69 -9.06
C ILE A 59 -1.21 3.16 -8.51
N LYS A 60 -1.46 3.38 -7.22
CA LYS A 60 -2.63 2.88 -6.50
C LYS A 60 -3.43 4.06 -5.98
N LEU A 61 -4.74 4.04 -6.20
CA LEU A 61 -5.66 4.95 -5.51
C LEU A 61 -6.25 4.20 -4.33
N ILE A 62 -5.98 4.67 -3.11
CA ILE A 62 -6.40 4.03 -1.87
C ILE A 62 -7.33 4.99 -1.14
N ALA A 63 -8.53 4.54 -0.83
CA ALA A 63 -9.43 5.24 0.08
C ALA A 63 -8.99 4.98 1.52
N ILE A 64 -9.12 6.01 2.36
CA ILE A 64 -8.97 5.96 3.80
C ILE A 64 -10.32 6.44 4.36
N ALA A 65 -10.99 5.61 5.15
CA ALA A 65 -12.23 6.01 5.79
C ALA A 65 -11.98 7.16 6.79
N CYS A 66 -12.91 8.11 6.84
CA CYS A 66 -12.97 9.13 7.87
C CYS A 66 -14.04 8.73 8.89
N ASP A 67 -13.84 9.20 10.13
CA ASP A 67 -14.77 9.00 11.24
C ASP A 67 -15.99 9.93 11.11
#